data_AF-T1C4C0-F1
#
_entry.id   AF-T1C4C0-F1
#
_cell.length_a   1.000
_cell.length_b   1.000
_cell.length_c   1.000
_cell.angle_alpha   90.00
_cell.angle_beta   90.00
_cell.angle_gamma   90.00
#
_symmetry.space_group_name_H-M   'P 1'
#
loop_
_entity.id
_entity.type
_entity.pdbx_description
1 polymer ?
#
loop_
_entity_poly.entity_id
_entity_poly.type
_entity_poly.pdbx_seq_one_letter_code
_entity_poly.pdbx_strand_id
1 'polypeptide(L)'
;MTHPDWVLKFKQKGTLIMKRGDLYYLYKVTSKWNPRKKRAQLKTGEYLGRITPDGLIEPKTRRIMHRYDRVSVKEYGSSFLLNHISGDLISALKLYFPEWKEIFVFVCMRLVHVSPMKNVDFHYRTSFLSETIKDAHVSPDALGDMLREIGMDRKAMTDFMKS
;
A
#
# COMPACT_ATOMS: atom_id res chain seq x y z
N MET A 1 3.58 -1.46 -44.24
CA MET A 1 4.92 -1.64 -43.64
C MET A 1 4.85 -2.81 -42.69
N THR A 2 5.57 -3.87 -43.01
CA THR A 2 5.61 -5.11 -42.22
C THR A 2 6.47 -4.87 -40.98
N HIS A 3 5.88 -5.05 -39.79
CA HIS A 3 6.65 -5.04 -38.55
C HIS A 3 7.33 -6.41 -38.38
N PRO A 4 8.56 -6.47 -37.84
CA PRO A 4 9.19 -7.75 -37.48
C PRO A 4 8.33 -8.54 -36.49
N ASP A 5 8.44 -9.87 -36.51
CA ASP A 5 7.64 -10.74 -35.64
C ASP A 5 7.87 -10.44 -34.15
N TRP A 6 9.10 -10.14 -33.76
CA TRP A 6 9.44 -9.75 -32.38
C TRP A 6 8.73 -8.46 -31.94
N VAL A 7 8.39 -7.56 -32.87
CA VAL A 7 7.60 -6.35 -32.60
C VAL A 7 6.12 -6.70 -32.47
N LEU A 8 5.61 -7.57 -33.35
CA LEU A 8 4.20 -7.95 -33.39
C LEU A 8 3.73 -8.72 -32.15
N LYS A 9 4.64 -9.44 -31.47
CA LYS A 9 4.36 -10.10 -30.18
C LYS A 9 3.79 -9.14 -29.12
N PHE A 10 4.13 -7.85 -29.19
CA PHE A 10 3.65 -6.84 -28.23
C PHE A 10 2.34 -6.17 -28.66
N LYS A 11 1.79 -6.52 -29.82
CA LYS A 11 0.54 -5.95 -30.32
C LYS A 11 -0.65 -6.61 -29.63
N GLN A 12 -1.20 -5.93 -28.62
CA GLN A 12 -2.38 -6.37 -27.89
C GLN A 12 -3.59 -5.46 -28.16
N LYS A 13 -4.79 -5.93 -27.84
CA LYS A 13 -6.02 -5.12 -27.95
C LYS A 13 -5.84 -3.83 -27.14
N GLY A 14 -6.15 -2.69 -27.76
CA GLY A 14 -5.99 -1.38 -27.11
C GLY A 14 -4.57 -0.85 -27.08
N THR A 15 -3.66 -1.39 -27.90
CA THR A 15 -2.31 -0.85 -28.10
C THR A 15 -2.04 -0.49 -29.56
N LEU A 16 -1.11 0.45 -29.76
CA LEU A 16 -0.62 0.88 -31.07
C LEU A 16 0.90 0.86 -31.06
N ILE A 17 1.46 0.24 -32.10
CA ILE A 17 2.89 0.25 -32.36
C ILE A 17 3.17 1.38 -33.34
N MET A 18 4.04 2.32 -32.95
CA MET A 18 4.53 3.39 -33.81
C MET A 18 5.99 3.14 -34.15
N LYS A 19 6.33 3.12 -35.44
CA LYS A 19 7.71 3.10 -35.92
C LYS A 19 8.19 4.54 -36.10
N ARG A 20 9.34 4.90 -35.53
CA ARG A 20 10.04 6.18 -35.78
C ARG A 20 11.51 5.89 -36.04
N GLY A 21 11.96 6.08 -37.28
CA GLY A 21 13.25 5.57 -37.73
C GLY A 21 13.31 4.04 -37.60
N ASP A 22 14.37 3.53 -36.99
CA ASP A 22 14.55 2.09 -36.73
C ASP A 22 14.00 1.63 -35.38
N LEU A 23 13.30 2.51 -34.67
CA LEU A 23 12.78 2.25 -33.33
C LEU A 23 11.27 2.03 -33.33
N TYR A 24 10.83 1.11 -32.46
CA TYR A 24 9.43 0.76 -32.27
C TYR A 24 8.97 1.16 -30.87
N TYR A 25 7.82 1.83 -30.80
CA TYR A 25 7.25 2.37 -29.58
C TYR A 25 5.83 1.84 -29.38
N LEU A 26 5.50 1.43 -28.17
CA LEU A 26 4.19 0.93 -27.80
C LEU A 26 3.41 2.02 -27.07
N TYR A 27 2.16 2.24 -27.48
CA TYR A 27 1.23 3.18 -26.86
C TYR A 27 -0.09 2.49 -26.55
N LYS A 28 -0.74 2.90 -25.46
CA LYS A 28 -2.14 2.59 -25.21
C LYS A 28 -3.01 3.44 -26.12
N VAL A 29 -4.07 2.87 -26.67
CA VAL A 29 -4.99 3.60 -27.55
C VAL A 29 -6.43 3.38 -27.15
N THR A 30 -7.21 4.43 -27.32
CA THR A 30 -8.66 4.39 -27.16
C THR A 30 -9.33 4.91 -28.42
N SER A 31 -10.59 4.55 -28.61
CA SER A 31 -11.39 5.03 -29.73
C SER A 31 -12.35 6.10 -29.22
N LYS A 32 -12.37 7.28 -29.84
CA LYS A 32 -13.31 8.36 -29.52
C LYS A 32 -14.09 8.76 -30.76
N TRP A 33 -15.41 8.91 -30.63
CA TRP A 33 -16.25 9.40 -31.73
C TRP A 33 -15.84 10.81 -32.15
N ASN A 34 -15.61 11.01 -33.45
CA ASN A 34 -15.36 12.31 -34.04
C ASN A 34 -16.61 12.79 -34.78
N PRO A 35 -17.34 13.81 -34.26
CA PRO A 35 -18.59 14.27 -34.85
C PRO A 35 -18.41 14.96 -36.21
N ARG A 36 -17.24 15.59 -36.46
CA ARG A 36 -16.95 16.24 -37.76
C ARG A 36 -16.73 15.22 -38.86
N LYS A 37 -16.00 14.14 -38.55
CA LYS A 37 -15.70 13.06 -39.50
C LYS A 37 -16.75 11.94 -39.50
N LYS A 38 -17.80 12.08 -38.66
CA LYS A 38 -18.88 11.10 -38.44
C LYS A 38 -18.38 9.66 -38.29
N ARG A 39 -17.26 9.47 -37.59
CA ARG A 39 -16.65 8.14 -37.38
C ARG A 39 -15.82 8.09 -36.11
N ALA A 40 -15.61 6.88 -35.59
CA ALA A 40 -14.69 6.65 -34.49
C ALA A 40 -13.24 6.92 -34.93
N GLN A 41 -12.49 7.66 -34.11
CA GLN A 41 -11.10 8.00 -34.37
C GLN A 41 -10.22 7.46 -33.25
N LEU A 42 -9.12 6.81 -33.65
CA LEU A 42 -8.09 6.36 -32.74
C LEU A 42 -7.43 7.56 -32.07
N LYS A 43 -7.38 7.54 -30.74
CA LYS A 43 -6.66 8.50 -29.92
C LYS A 43 -5.50 7.78 -29.24
N THR A 44 -4.28 8.21 -29.56
CA THR A 44 -3.07 7.76 -28.88
C THR A 44 -3.09 8.28 -27.43
N GLY A 45 -2.92 7.37 -26.49
CA GLY A 45 -2.88 7.63 -25.07
C GLY A 45 -1.48 7.42 -24.50
N GLU A 46 -1.42 6.76 -23.35
CA GLU A 46 -0.22 6.53 -22.55
C GLU A 46 0.91 5.83 -23.33
N TYR A 47 2.14 6.28 -23.14
CA TYR A 47 3.34 5.63 -23.65
C TYR A 47 3.72 4.44 -22.77
N LEU A 48 3.71 3.22 -23.34
CA LEU A 48 3.94 1.97 -22.61
C LEU A 48 5.39 1.51 -22.64
N GLY A 49 6.20 1.99 -23.60
CA GLY A 49 7.62 1.66 -23.65
C GLY A 49 8.18 1.52 -25.06
N ARG A 50 9.50 1.31 -25.14
CA ARG A 50 10.24 1.05 -26.38
C ARG A 50 10.37 -0.46 -26.57
N ILE A 51 9.96 -0.96 -27.73
CA ILE A 51 10.09 -2.37 -28.08
C ILE A 51 11.51 -2.60 -28.63
N THR A 52 12.19 -3.60 -28.08
CA THR A 52 13.51 -4.08 -28.51
C THR A 52 13.45 -5.59 -28.75
N PRO A 53 14.42 -6.17 -29.46
CA PRO A 53 14.48 -7.63 -29.65
C PRO A 53 14.44 -8.41 -28.33
N ASP A 54 15.03 -7.86 -27.27
CA ASP A 54 15.09 -8.47 -25.94
C ASP A 54 13.80 -8.26 -25.10
N GLY A 55 12.89 -7.38 -25.55
CA GLY A 55 11.62 -7.15 -24.87
C GLY A 55 11.12 -5.70 -24.90
N LEU A 56 10.05 -5.45 -24.14
CA LEU A 56 9.50 -4.10 -23.94
C LEU A 56 10.23 -3.40 -22.80
N ILE A 57 10.89 -2.30 -23.13
CA ILE A 57 11.54 -1.42 -22.17
C ILE A 57 10.54 -0.33 -21.75
N GLU A 58 9.99 -0.44 -20.55
CA GLU A 58 9.05 0.53 -19.97
C GLU A 58 9.64 1.95 -19.86
N PRO A 59 8.82 3.01 -19.71
CA PRO A 59 9.31 4.36 -19.45
C PRO A 59 10.18 4.43 -18.18
N LYS A 60 11.21 5.30 -18.20
CA LYS A 60 12.13 5.49 -17.06
C LYS A 60 11.39 5.81 -15.76
N THR A 61 10.37 6.67 -15.82
CA THR A 61 9.55 7.06 -14.67
C THR A 61 8.86 5.85 -14.03
N ARG A 62 8.26 4.97 -14.83
CA ARG A 62 7.59 3.75 -14.34
C ARG A 62 8.58 2.78 -13.69
N ARG A 63 9.74 2.59 -14.31
CA ARG A 63 10.84 1.79 -13.75
C ARG A 63 11.39 2.34 -12.44
N ILE A 64 11.40 3.66 -12.26
CA ILE A 64 11.82 4.31 -11.01
C ILE A 64 10.73 4.12 -9.93
N MET A 65 9.45 4.32 -10.27
CA MET A 65 8.33 4.07 -9.35
C MET A 65 8.34 2.63 -8.81
N HIS A 66 8.57 1.64 -9.66
CA HIS A 66 8.71 0.23 -9.24
C HIS A 66 9.85 -0.03 -8.23
N ARG A 67 10.87 0.83 -8.17
CA ARG A 67 11.91 0.71 -7.13
C ARG A 67 11.40 1.20 -5.79
N TYR A 68 10.56 2.23 -5.78
CA TYR A 68 9.96 2.75 -4.56
C TYR A 68 8.89 1.81 -3.98
N ASP A 69 8.27 0.94 -4.80
CA ASP A 69 7.37 -0.12 -4.30
C ASP A 69 8.06 -1.05 -3.29
N ARG A 70 9.40 -1.13 -3.31
CA ARG A 70 10.20 -1.96 -2.38
C ARG A 70 10.79 -1.17 -1.20
N VAL A 71 10.58 0.14 -1.16
CA VAL A 71 11.13 1.02 -0.12
C VAL A 71 10.00 1.41 0.81
N SER A 72 10.05 0.93 2.06
CA SER A 72 9.18 1.42 3.13
C SER A 72 9.96 2.40 4.00
N VAL A 73 9.33 3.53 4.33
CA VAL A 73 9.86 4.49 5.31
C VAL A 73 9.03 4.32 6.57
N LYS A 74 9.69 4.07 7.70
CA LYS A 74 9.05 3.87 8.98
C LYS A 74 9.56 4.85 10.03
N GLU A 75 8.64 5.49 10.73
CA GLU A 75 8.94 6.33 11.90
C GLU A 75 9.53 5.45 13.02
N TYR A 76 10.71 5.79 13.56
CA TYR A 76 11.39 4.98 14.58
C TYR A 76 11.39 5.59 15.99
N GLY A 77 11.55 6.91 16.12
CA GLY A 77 11.79 7.56 17.42
C GLY A 77 10.65 7.39 18.42
N SER A 78 9.43 7.77 18.04
CA SER A 78 8.23 7.60 18.88
C SER A 78 7.95 6.13 19.13
N SER A 79 8.07 5.32 18.08
CA SER A 79 7.89 3.87 18.13
C SER A 79 8.82 3.19 19.14
N PHE A 80 10.10 3.54 19.11
CA PHE A 80 11.12 3.04 20.03
C PHE A 80 10.86 3.53 21.45
N LEU A 81 10.64 4.84 21.63
CA LEU A 81 10.44 5.44 22.93
C LEU A 81 9.25 4.80 23.66
N LEU A 82 8.08 4.74 23.01
CA LEU A 82 6.87 4.16 23.59
C LEU A 82 7.06 2.69 23.94
N ASN A 83 7.66 1.91 23.05
CA ASN A 83 7.94 0.50 23.34
C ASN A 83 8.94 0.31 24.49
N HIS A 84 9.93 1.20 24.61
CA HIS A 84 10.96 1.14 25.66
C HIS A 84 10.41 1.50 27.04
N ILE A 85 9.62 2.59 27.15
CA ILE A 85 9.10 3.06 28.44
C ILE A 85 7.89 2.27 28.93
N SER A 86 7.24 1.47 28.08
CA SER A 86 6.03 0.73 28.41
C SER A 86 6.27 -0.76 28.67
N GLY A 87 7.48 -1.16 29.08
CA GLY A 87 7.81 -2.58 29.26
C GLY A 87 6.96 -3.29 30.33
N ASP A 88 6.71 -2.62 31.45
CA ASP A 88 5.80 -3.05 32.52
C ASP A 88 4.35 -3.14 32.03
N LEU A 89 3.89 -2.08 31.34
CA LEU A 89 2.54 -2.01 30.77
C LEU A 89 2.29 -3.12 29.75
N ILE A 90 3.24 -3.37 28.84
CA ILE A 90 3.15 -4.45 27.84
C ILE A 90 3.10 -5.80 28.54
N SER A 91 3.86 -5.98 29.63
CA SER A 91 3.87 -7.23 30.39
C SER A 91 2.53 -7.47 31.08
N ALA A 92 1.95 -6.44 31.70
CA ALA A 92 0.61 -6.50 32.27
C ALA A 92 -0.44 -6.75 31.18
N LEU A 93 -0.39 -6.04 30.04
CA LEU A 93 -1.33 -6.24 28.94
C LEU A 93 -1.32 -7.68 28.44
N LYS A 94 -0.14 -8.28 28.25
CA LYS A 94 0.00 -9.70 27.86
C LYS A 94 -0.60 -10.68 28.86
N LEU A 95 -0.63 -10.32 30.14
CA LEU A 95 -1.17 -11.18 31.19
C LEU A 95 -2.69 -11.20 31.20
N TYR A 96 -3.33 -10.06 30.93
CA TYR A 96 -4.77 -9.89 31.09
C TYR A 96 -5.57 -9.85 29.79
N PHE A 97 -4.93 -9.54 28.65
CA PHE A 97 -5.62 -9.36 27.38
C PHE A 97 -4.97 -10.18 26.25
N PRO A 98 -5.71 -11.09 25.60
CA PRO A 98 -5.25 -11.76 24.38
C PRO A 98 -4.87 -10.77 23.27
N GLU A 99 -5.64 -9.68 23.13
CA GLU A 99 -5.50 -8.61 22.12
C GLU A 99 -4.49 -7.52 22.54
N TRP A 100 -3.52 -7.85 23.41
CA TRP A 100 -2.56 -6.88 23.95
C TRP A 100 -1.83 -6.07 22.86
N LYS A 101 -1.59 -6.69 21.69
CA LYS A 101 -0.92 -6.04 20.56
C LYS A 101 -1.77 -4.92 20.00
N GLU A 102 -3.03 -5.22 19.71
CA GLU A 102 -4.01 -4.31 19.14
C GLU A 102 -4.26 -3.15 20.12
N ILE A 103 -4.40 -3.46 21.42
CA ILE A 103 -4.55 -2.44 22.48
C ILE A 103 -3.35 -1.49 22.46
N PHE A 104 -2.14 -2.03 22.57
CA PHE A 104 -0.94 -1.22 22.68
C PHE A 104 -0.68 -0.37 21.42
N VAL A 105 -0.82 -0.98 20.23
CA VAL A 105 -0.68 -0.26 18.96
C VAL A 105 -1.75 0.84 18.86
N PHE A 106 -3.01 0.55 19.19
CA PHE A 106 -4.08 1.53 19.13
C PHE A 106 -3.80 2.73 20.03
N VAL A 107 -3.37 2.49 21.28
CA VAL A 107 -2.97 3.55 22.22
C VAL A 107 -1.81 4.38 21.67
N CYS A 108 -0.76 3.73 21.13
CA CYS A 108 0.37 4.43 20.54
C CYS A 108 -0.06 5.34 19.37
N MET A 109 -0.88 4.83 18.45
CA MET A 109 -1.37 5.61 17.30
C MET A 109 -2.28 6.77 17.76
N ARG A 110 -3.08 6.56 18.81
CA ARG A 110 -3.89 7.63 19.41
C ARG A 110 -3.04 8.69 20.08
N LEU A 111 -1.96 8.32 20.75
CA LEU A 111 -1.08 9.24 21.44
C LEU A 111 -0.25 10.09 20.47
N VAL A 112 0.36 9.46 19.47
CA VAL A 112 1.30 10.13 18.54
C VAL A 112 0.56 10.95 17.47
N HIS A 113 -0.56 10.43 16.96
CA HIS A 113 -1.23 11.00 15.79
C HIS A 113 -2.64 11.52 16.06
N VAL A 114 -3.18 11.35 17.27
CA VAL A 114 -4.60 11.59 17.57
C VAL A 114 -5.48 10.83 16.56
N SER A 115 -5.03 9.63 16.18
CA SER A 115 -5.59 8.92 15.03
C SER A 115 -7.04 8.46 15.30
N PRO A 116 -7.98 8.72 14.38
CA PRO A 116 -9.25 8.00 14.37
C PRO A 116 -9.03 6.52 14.00
N MET A 117 -9.94 5.63 14.41
CA MET A 117 -9.80 4.17 14.18
C MET A 117 -9.51 3.82 12.71
N LYS A 118 -10.20 4.48 11.77
CA LYS A 118 -10.03 4.26 10.33
C LYS A 118 -8.60 4.49 9.78
N ASN A 119 -7.76 5.24 10.50
CA ASN A 119 -6.40 5.58 10.06
C ASN A 119 -5.32 4.80 10.82
N VAL A 120 -5.67 4.00 11.83
CA VAL A 120 -4.69 3.31 12.69
C VAL A 120 -3.83 2.35 11.88
N ASP A 121 -4.43 1.57 10.97
CA ASP A 121 -3.69 0.65 10.08
C ASP A 121 -2.64 1.38 9.24
N PHE A 122 -2.96 2.55 8.68
CA PHE A 122 -2.01 3.36 7.92
C PHE A 122 -0.83 3.81 8.79
N HIS A 123 -1.11 4.37 9.97
CA HIS A 123 -0.07 4.85 10.89
C HIS A 123 0.79 3.71 11.43
N TYR A 124 0.19 2.57 11.78
CA TYR A 124 0.90 1.39 12.24
C TYR A 124 1.87 0.86 11.16
N ARG A 125 1.42 0.71 9.91
CA ARG A 125 2.28 0.23 8.80
C ARG A 125 3.44 1.16 8.47
N THR A 126 3.28 2.46 8.74
CA THR A 126 4.30 3.50 8.54
C THR A 126 5.11 3.80 9.80
N SER A 127 4.87 3.07 10.88
CA SER A 127 5.61 3.13 12.14
C SER A 127 6.47 1.88 12.30
N PHE A 128 7.63 2.03 12.95
CA PHE A 128 8.50 0.90 13.28
C PHE A 128 7.87 -0.04 14.31
N LEU A 129 6.77 0.37 14.99
CA LEU A 129 5.96 -0.55 15.80
C LEU A 129 5.45 -1.74 14.99
N SER A 130 5.23 -1.61 13.68
CA SER A 130 4.87 -2.76 12.84
C SER A 130 5.99 -3.79 12.65
N GLU A 131 7.25 -3.41 12.91
CA GLU A 131 8.38 -4.34 12.93
C GLU A 131 8.58 -4.97 14.32
N THR A 132 8.32 -4.21 15.38
CA THR A 132 8.50 -4.67 16.77
C THR A 132 7.33 -5.53 17.25
N ILE A 133 6.10 -5.09 16.99
CA ILE A 133 4.86 -5.76 17.37
C ILE A 133 4.19 -6.20 16.07
N LYS A 134 4.61 -7.37 15.57
CA LYS A 134 4.12 -7.92 14.31
C LYS A 134 2.71 -8.48 14.44
N ASP A 135 2.00 -8.45 13.32
CA ASP A 135 0.69 -9.08 13.13
C ASP A 135 -0.39 -8.55 14.09
N ALA A 136 -0.38 -7.25 14.37
CA ALA A 136 -1.47 -6.59 15.08
C ALA A 136 -2.62 -6.28 14.12
N HIS A 137 -3.83 -6.76 14.45
CA HIS A 137 -5.04 -6.60 13.64
C HIS A 137 -5.71 -5.26 13.95
N VAL A 138 -5.24 -4.20 13.29
CA VAL A 138 -5.66 -2.82 13.58
C VAL A 138 -6.57 -2.21 12.50
N SER A 139 -7.33 -3.04 11.80
CA SER A 139 -8.41 -2.56 10.93
C SER A 139 -9.52 -1.91 11.79
N PRO A 140 -10.27 -0.93 11.27
CA PRO A 140 -11.34 -0.31 12.04
C PRO A 140 -12.38 -1.30 12.60
N ASP A 141 -12.70 -2.37 11.88
CA ASP A 141 -13.62 -3.41 12.36
C ASP A 141 -12.99 -4.21 13.50
N ALA A 142 -11.73 -4.66 13.35
CA ALA A 142 -11.02 -5.41 14.40
C ALA A 142 -10.83 -4.57 15.68
N LEU A 143 -10.54 -3.27 15.54
CA LEU A 143 -10.46 -2.37 16.68
C LEU A 143 -11.83 -2.14 17.34
N GLY A 144 -12.90 -2.08 16.56
CA GLY A 144 -14.27 -1.97 17.07
C GLY A 144 -14.68 -3.18 17.90
N ASP A 145 -14.39 -4.38 17.39
CA ASP A 145 -14.64 -5.64 18.09
C ASP A 145 -13.76 -5.76 19.34
N MET A 146 -12.46 -5.47 19.25
CA MET A 146 -11.54 -5.46 20.39
C MET A 146 -12.02 -4.53 21.52
N LEU A 147 -12.45 -3.31 21.20
CA LEU A 147 -12.99 -2.38 22.20
C LEU A 147 -14.29 -2.89 22.85
N ARG A 148 -15.13 -3.59 22.09
CA ARG A 148 -16.35 -4.21 22.61
C ARG A 148 -16.02 -5.33 23.60
N GLU A 149 -15.14 -6.25 23.21
CA GLU A 149 -14.76 -7.40 24.05
C GLU A 149 -14.09 -6.96 25.35
N ILE A 150 -13.15 -6.02 25.29
CA ILE A 150 -12.52 -5.44 26.49
C ILE A 150 -13.57 -4.77 27.39
N GLY A 151 -14.52 -4.05 26.79
CA GLY A 151 -15.59 -3.39 27.54
C GLY A 151 -16.55 -4.37 28.23
N MET A 152 -16.63 -5.61 27.76
CA MET A 152 -17.44 -6.67 28.35
C MET A 152 -16.68 -7.43 29.45
N ASP A 153 -15.34 -7.54 29.38
CA ASP A 153 -14.52 -8.19 30.40
C ASP A 153 -14.09 -7.24 31.53
N ARG A 154 -15.07 -6.87 32.37
CA ARG A 154 -14.82 -6.03 33.55
C ARG A 154 -13.79 -6.62 34.51
N LYS A 155 -13.67 -7.96 34.57
CA LYS A 155 -12.73 -8.62 35.48
C LYS A 155 -11.30 -8.38 34.99
N ALA A 156 -11.00 -8.66 33.72
CA ALA A 156 -9.68 -8.38 33.14
C ALA A 156 -9.30 -6.91 33.29
N MET A 157 -10.23 -5.98 33.04
CA MET A 157 -9.99 -4.55 33.26
C MET A 157 -9.61 -4.23 34.72
N THR A 158 -10.34 -4.80 35.68
CA THR A 158 -10.10 -4.52 37.10
C THR A 158 -8.78 -5.14 37.57
N ASP A 159 -8.49 -6.36 37.11
CA ASP A 159 -7.26 -7.07 37.47
C ASP A 159 -6.02 -6.36 36.88
N PHE A 160 -6.10 -5.91 35.61
CA PHE A 160 -5.06 -5.10 34.98
C PHE A 160 -4.82 -3.76 35.69
N MET A 161 -5.88 -3.07 36.11
CA MET A 161 -5.72 -1.78 36.83
C MET A 161 -5.13 -1.93 38.24
N LYS A 162 -5.05 -3.16 38.77
CA LYS A 162 -4.49 -3.47 40.08
C LYS A 162 -3.07 -4.06 40.01
N SER A 163 -2.59 -4.42 38.82
CA SER A 163 -1.27 -5.03 38.62
C SER A 163 -0.14 -4.01 38.65
#